data_AF-A0A497AP49-F1
#
_entry.id   AF-A0A497AP49-F1
#
_cell.length_a   1.000
_cell.length_b   1.000
_cell.length_c   1.000
_cell.angle_alpha   90.00
_cell.angle_beta   90.00
_cell.angle_gamma   90.00
#
_symmetry.space_group_name_H-M   'P 1'
#
loop_
_entity.id
_entity.type
_entity.pdbx_description
1 polymer ?
#
loop_
_entity_poly.entity_id
_entity_poly.type
_entity_poly.pdbx_seq_one_letter_code
_entity_poly.pdbx_strand_id
1 'polypeptide(L)'
;MSRWRTALLLILLLTGCAPVESTPPGQTWFLEVKKEGGCWIGPKILARLGIDVHSDSPPALALFLGDEEVPLLSLKTAAGWGAFFFAPHHPTRYSARTAFRLEAGREGARMTCEAEETSLEPSKAATSAVSFIHLEEDKRYFPQAQLEIPWLWAPLYAPATLTLTVGLTDAVPGPITVTLQLWSYTD
;
A
#
# COMPACT_ATOMS: atom_id res chain seq x y z
N MET A 1 11.61 12.65 -64.23
CA MET A 1 10.49 11.95 -63.56
C MET A 1 10.83 11.60 -62.10
N SER A 2 11.17 12.58 -61.23
CA SER A 2 11.72 12.29 -59.89
C SER A 2 11.29 13.25 -58.77
N ARG A 3 10.21 14.03 -58.96
CA ARG A 3 9.74 15.01 -57.95
C ARG A 3 8.45 14.60 -57.22
N TRP A 4 7.81 13.50 -57.64
CA TRP A 4 6.54 13.05 -57.06
C TRP A 4 6.72 12.01 -55.94
N ARG A 5 7.89 11.35 -55.85
CA ARG A 5 8.17 10.34 -54.82
C ARG A 5 8.45 10.94 -53.43
N THR A 6 8.98 12.15 -53.36
CA THR A 6 9.26 12.84 -52.09
C THR A 6 8.01 13.42 -51.43
N ALA A 7 6.99 13.79 -52.22
CA ALA A 7 5.73 14.30 -51.67
C ALA A 7 4.91 13.21 -50.96
N LEU A 8 4.99 11.95 -51.40
CA LEU A 8 4.22 10.87 -50.80
C LEU A 8 4.78 10.42 -49.43
N LEU A 9 6.09 10.56 -49.21
CA LEU A 9 6.73 10.16 -47.95
C LEU A 9 6.41 11.13 -46.80
N LEU A 10 6.12 12.40 -47.11
CA LEU A 10 5.82 13.42 -46.10
C LEU A 10 4.37 13.36 -45.60
N ILE A 11 3.45 12.80 -46.40
CA ILE A 11 2.04 12.64 -46.02
C ILE A 11 1.85 11.43 -45.09
N LEU A 12 2.70 10.40 -45.21
CA LEU A 12 2.67 9.20 -44.35
C LEU A 12 3.18 9.43 -42.91
N LEU A 13 3.85 10.55 -42.63
CA LEU A 13 4.28 10.91 -41.27
C LEU A 13 3.23 11.70 -40.48
N LEU A 14 2.10 12.07 -41.09
CA LEU A 14 1.03 12.84 -40.43
C LEU A 14 -0.16 11.99 -39.98
N THR A 15 -0.17 10.67 -40.24
CA THR A 15 -1.28 9.78 -39.88
C THR A 15 -1.08 9.02 -38.56
N GLY A 16 -0.12 9.43 -37.72
CA GLY A 16 0.24 8.72 -36.48
C GLY A 16 -0.41 9.23 -35.18
N CYS A 17 -1.28 10.24 -35.21
CA CYS A 17 -2.05 10.65 -34.02
C CYS A 17 -3.37 9.89 -33.99
N ALA A 18 -3.32 8.61 -33.63
CA ALA A 18 -4.51 7.97 -33.08
C ALA A 18 -4.90 8.77 -31.83
N PRO A 19 -6.15 9.25 -31.70
CA PRO A 19 -6.60 9.84 -30.46
C PRO A 19 -6.41 8.79 -29.37
N VAL A 20 -5.65 9.14 -28.33
CA VAL A 20 -5.68 8.37 -27.08
C VAL A 20 -7.16 8.25 -26.73
N GLU A 21 -7.67 7.02 -26.69
CA GLU A 21 -9.00 6.75 -26.16
C GLU A 21 -9.03 7.34 -24.76
N SER A 22 -9.69 8.49 -24.65
CA SER A 22 -9.98 9.11 -23.38
C SER A 22 -11.02 8.21 -22.75
N THR A 23 -10.58 7.34 -21.84
CA THR A 23 -11.45 6.69 -20.88
C THR A 23 -12.39 7.78 -20.36
N PRO A 24 -13.73 7.57 -20.41
CA PRO A 24 -14.68 8.59 -19.96
C PRO A 24 -14.25 9.05 -18.57
N PRO A 25 -14.32 10.38 -18.27
CA PRO A 25 -13.76 10.92 -17.05
C PRO A 25 -14.41 10.24 -15.84
N GLY A 26 -13.66 9.31 -15.24
CA GLY A 26 -13.95 8.81 -13.92
C GLY A 26 -13.95 9.97 -12.95
N GLN A 27 -14.83 9.95 -11.95
CA GLN A 27 -14.76 10.95 -10.89
C GLN A 27 -13.45 10.75 -10.11
N THR A 28 -12.74 11.85 -9.86
CA THR A 28 -11.44 11.85 -9.19
C THR A 28 -11.54 12.62 -7.88
N TRP A 29 -11.00 12.05 -6.82
CA TRP A 29 -10.90 12.68 -5.50
C TRP A 29 -9.50 12.60 -4.93
N PHE A 30 -9.20 13.45 -3.96
CA PHE A 30 -7.97 13.40 -3.19
C PHE A 30 -8.25 13.00 -1.74
N LEU A 31 -7.55 11.97 -1.27
CA LEU A 31 -7.64 11.46 0.09
C LEU A 31 -6.38 11.87 0.85
N GLU A 32 -6.55 12.55 1.98
CA GLU A 32 -5.42 12.91 2.84
C GLU A 32 -5.35 12.00 4.05
N VAL A 33 -4.22 11.32 4.21
CA VAL A 33 -3.92 10.45 5.34
C VAL A 33 -2.87 11.11 6.23
N LYS A 34 -3.14 11.18 7.54
CA LYS A 34 -2.29 11.87 8.52
C LYS A 34 -1.14 11.02 9.06
N LYS A 35 -1.32 9.70 9.12
CA LYS A 35 -0.38 8.77 9.74
C LYS A 35 -0.23 7.55 8.86
N GLU A 36 0.94 6.95 8.91
CA GLU A 36 1.19 5.66 8.28
C GLU A 36 0.22 4.59 8.78
N GLY A 37 -0.15 3.67 7.89
CA GLY A 37 -0.79 2.42 8.27
C GLY A 37 -1.99 2.04 7.40
N GLY A 38 -2.70 1.01 7.86
CA GLY A 38 -3.94 0.53 7.23
C GLY A 38 -5.05 1.58 7.30
N CYS A 39 -5.60 1.91 6.13
CA CYS A 39 -6.65 2.90 5.95
C CYS A 39 -7.89 2.23 5.34
N TRP A 40 -9.06 2.60 5.88
CA TRP A 40 -10.36 2.08 5.43
C TRP A 40 -11.24 3.18 4.86
N ILE A 41 -11.59 3.05 3.58
CA ILE A 41 -12.61 3.88 2.92
C ILE A 41 -13.93 3.13 3.03
N GLY A 42 -14.65 3.38 4.12
CA GLY A 42 -15.89 2.67 4.40
C GLY A 42 -17.04 3.00 3.44
N PRO A 43 -18.08 2.14 3.41
CA PRO A 43 -19.21 2.29 2.47
C PRO A 43 -19.88 3.66 2.55
N LYS A 44 -20.00 4.22 3.76
CA LYS A 44 -20.57 5.56 3.97
C LYS A 44 -19.77 6.67 3.27
N ILE A 45 -18.45 6.54 3.19
CA ILE A 45 -17.59 7.52 2.49
C ILE A 45 -17.75 7.31 0.99
N LEU A 46 -17.64 6.07 0.50
CA LEU A 46 -17.81 5.76 -0.92
C LEU A 46 -19.17 6.21 -1.47
N ALA A 47 -20.26 5.98 -0.73
CA ALA A 47 -21.59 6.44 -1.12
C ALA A 47 -21.68 7.98 -1.21
N ARG A 48 -20.97 8.72 -0.35
CA ARG A 48 -20.88 10.20 -0.45
C ARG A 48 -20.08 10.66 -1.66
N LEU A 49 -19.20 9.81 -2.18
CA LEU A 49 -18.48 10.00 -3.44
C LEU A 49 -19.32 9.53 -4.65
N GLY A 50 -20.59 9.16 -4.46
CA GLY A 50 -21.46 8.70 -5.55
C GLY A 50 -21.09 7.32 -6.10
N ILE A 51 -20.28 6.55 -5.38
CA ILE A 51 -19.95 5.16 -5.72
C ILE A 51 -21.05 4.26 -5.18
N ASP A 52 -21.58 3.37 -6.02
CA ASP A 52 -22.53 2.35 -5.58
C ASP A 52 -21.81 1.33 -4.70
N VAL A 53 -22.26 1.22 -3.45
CA VAL A 53 -21.70 0.31 -2.44
C VAL A 53 -22.54 -0.96 -2.26
N HIS A 54 -23.70 -1.05 -2.91
CA HIS A 54 -24.61 -2.19 -2.80
C HIS A 54 -24.65 -3.06 -4.05
N SER A 55 -23.79 -2.78 -5.03
CA SER A 55 -23.61 -3.61 -6.22
C SER A 55 -23.21 -5.05 -5.89
N ASP A 56 -23.49 -5.95 -6.82
CA ASP A 56 -23.13 -7.37 -6.69
C ASP A 56 -21.60 -7.57 -6.71
N SER A 57 -20.90 -6.79 -7.53
CA SER A 57 -19.44 -6.78 -7.65
C SER A 57 -18.79 -5.64 -6.84
N PRO A 58 -17.50 -5.75 -6.47
CA PRO A 58 -16.77 -4.64 -5.87
C PRO A 58 -16.71 -3.43 -6.82
N PRO A 59 -16.67 -2.20 -6.28
CA PRO A 59 -16.56 -0.99 -7.09
C PRO A 59 -15.21 -0.94 -7.81
N ALA A 60 -15.22 -0.50 -9.07
CA ALA A 60 -14.01 -0.24 -9.85
C ALA A 60 -13.33 1.03 -9.32
N LEU A 61 -12.28 0.85 -8.52
CA LEU A 61 -11.49 1.91 -7.91
C LEU A 61 -10.02 1.72 -8.21
N ALA A 62 -9.33 2.81 -8.51
CA ALA A 62 -7.88 2.88 -8.60
C ALA A 62 -7.36 3.98 -7.67
N LEU A 63 -6.30 3.66 -6.92
CA LEU A 63 -5.68 4.57 -5.95
C LEU A 63 -4.25 4.86 -6.39
N PHE A 64 -3.82 6.11 -6.34
CA PHE A 64 -2.48 6.52 -6.75
C PHE A 64 -1.80 7.37 -5.67
N LEU A 65 -0.50 7.14 -5.50
CA LEU A 65 0.43 8.01 -4.80
C LEU A 65 1.38 8.64 -5.82
N GLY A 66 1.10 9.88 -6.22
CA GLY A 66 1.76 10.46 -7.39
C GLY A 66 1.35 9.70 -8.67
N ASP A 67 2.33 9.08 -9.34
CA ASP A 67 2.13 8.25 -10.53
C ASP A 67 2.16 6.74 -10.22
N GLU A 68 2.46 6.37 -8.98
CA GLU A 68 2.48 4.98 -8.54
C GLU A 68 1.08 4.53 -8.13
N GLU A 69 0.68 3.36 -8.62
CA GLU A 69 -0.60 2.77 -8.29
C GLU A 69 -0.52 1.98 -6.98
N VAL A 70 -1.40 2.30 -6.03
CA VAL A 70 -1.46 1.70 -4.70
C VAL A 70 -2.51 0.58 -4.70
N PRO A 71 -2.13 -0.66 -4.35
CA PRO A 71 -3.07 -1.75 -4.27
C PRO A 71 -4.21 -1.49 -3.28
N LEU A 72 -5.43 -1.87 -3.67
CA LEU A 72 -6.62 -1.83 -2.82
C LEU A 72 -7.11 -3.26 -2.51
N LEU A 73 -7.65 -3.45 -1.32
CA LEU A 73 -8.42 -4.63 -0.95
C LEU A 73 -9.90 -4.24 -0.81
N SER A 74 -10.74 -4.69 -1.73
CA SER A 74 -12.19 -4.49 -1.66
C SER A 74 -12.83 -5.50 -0.71
N LEU A 75 -13.55 -5.01 0.31
CA LEU A 75 -14.22 -5.85 1.30
C LEU A 75 -15.70 -5.54 1.36
N LYS A 76 -16.54 -6.59 1.34
CA LYS A 76 -18.00 -6.46 1.50
C LYS A 76 -18.34 -6.54 2.99
N THR A 77 -19.04 -5.53 3.50
CA THR A 77 -19.58 -5.52 4.87
C THR A 77 -21.11 -5.56 4.83
N ALA A 78 -21.76 -5.71 5.98
CA ALA A 78 -23.22 -5.58 6.07
C ALA A 78 -23.76 -4.22 5.58
N ALA A 79 -22.92 -3.17 5.62
CA ALA A 79 -23.26 -1.84 5.15
C ALA A 79 -22.92 -1.60 3.66
N GLY A 80 -22.41 -2.60 2.94
CA GLY A 80 -21.95 -2.50 1.56
C GLY A 80 -20.44 -2.65 1.39
N TRP A 81 -19.97 -2.41 0.17
CA TRP A 81 -18.55 -2.45 -0.20
C TRP A 81 -17.77 -1.28 0.38
N GLY A 82 -16.54 -1.56 0.82
CA GLY A 82 -15.52 -0.56 1.10
C GLY A 82 -14.16 -1.01 0.56
N ALA A 83 -13.17 -0.13 0.67
CA ALA A 83 -11.82 -0.39 0.20
C ALA A 83 -10.81 -0.17 1.33
N PHE A 84 -9.94 -1.16 1.55
CA PHE A 84 -8.81 -1.09 2.46
C PHE A 84 -7.51 -0.89 1.68
N PHE A 85 -6.59 -0.10 2.21
CA PHE A 85 -5.25 0.07 1.64
C PHE A 85 -4.23 0.41 2.70
N PHE A 86 -2.95 0.21 2.39
CA PHE A 86 -1.86 0.69 3.23
C PHE A 86 -1.41 2.07 2.76
N ALA A 87 -1.36 3.03 3.67
CA ALA A 87 -0.90 4.38 3.38
C ALA A 87 0.51 4.59 3.96
N PRO A 88 1.57 4.66 3.13
CA PRO A 88 2.91 4.98 3.62
C PRO A 88 3.00 6.45 4.07
N HIS A 89 3.92 6.77 4.97
CA HIS A 89 4.15 8.15 5.40
C HIS A 89 5.10 8.91 4.45
N HIS A 90 4.52 9.68 3.53
CA HIS A 90 5.25 10.60 2.65
C HIS A 90 4.86 12.05 2.95
N PRO A 91 5.39 12.68 4.01
CA PRO A 91 5.19 14.10 4.24
C PRO A 91 5.95 14.92 3.18
N THR A 92 5.41 16.08 2.83
CA THR A 92 6.09 17.05 1.96
C THR A 92 6.55 18.25 2.80
N ARG A 93 7.37 19.13 2.23
CA ARG A 93 7.74 20.41 2.86
C ARG A 93 6.51 21.25 3.25
N TYR A 94 5.38 21.05 2.59
CA TYR A 94 4.17 21.86 2.75
C TYR A 94 3.04 21.16 3.51
N SER A 95 3.15 19.86 3.78
CA SER A 95 2.11 19.10 4.47
C SER A 95 2.67 17.90 5.20
N ALA A 96 2.24 17.71 6.45
CA ALA A 96 2.49 16.49 7.23
C ALA A 96 1.54 15.34 6.84
N ARG A 97 0.73 15.49 5.79
CA ARG A 97 -0.22 14.49 5.30
C ARG A 97 0.22 13.95 3.95
N THR A 98 -0.07 12.68 3.72
CA THR A 98 0.11 12.02 2.43
C THR A 98 -1.20 12.08 1.66
N ALA A 99 -1.14 12.62 0.43
CA ALA A 99 -2.29 12.77 -0.43
C ALA A 99 -2.30 11.65 -1.49
N PHE A 100 -3.43 10.98 -1.62
CA PHE A 100 -3.67 9.95 -2.63
C PHE A 100 -4.73 10.43 -3.61
N ARG A 101 -4.57 10.09 -4.88
CA ARG A 101 -5.60 10.31 -5.91
C ARG A 101 -6.45 9.05 -6.04
N LEU A 102 -7.75 9.15 -5.79
CA LEU A 102 -8.72 8.07 -5.98
C LEU A 102 -9.50 8.31 -7.27
N GLU A 103 -9.54 7.33 -8.16
CA GLU A 103 -10.30 7.35 -9.42
C GLU A 103 -11.40 6.28 -9.38
N ALA A 104 -12.64 6.68 -9.65
CA ALA A 104 -13.76 5.74 -9.84
C ALA A 104 -13.94 5.34 -11.31
N GLY A 105 -14.46 4.14 -11.53
CA GLY A 105 -14.74 3.61 -12.87
C GLY A 105 -13.52 2.99 -13.56
N ARG A 106 -12.37 2.93 -12.87
CA ARG A 106 -11.15 2.27 -13.32
C ARG A 106 -10.84 1.12 -12.37
N GLU A 107 -10.61 -0.07 -12.90
CA GLU A 107 -10.05 -1.15 -12.09
C GLU A 107 -8.59 -0.85 -11.78
N GLY A 108 -8.26 -0.76 -10.49
CA GLY A 108 -6.89 -0.59 -10.04
C GLY A 108 -6.22 -1.88 -9.56
N ALA A 109 -4.95 -1.74 -9.17
CA ALA A 109 -4.17 -2.78 -8.54
C ALA A 109 -4.90 -3.35 -7.32
N ARG A 110 -4.95 -4.69 -7.22
CA ARG A 110 -5.61 -5.39 -6.13
C ARG A 110 -4.58 -6.00 -5.20
N MET A 111 -4.83 -5.91 -3.89
CA MET A 111 -4.11 -6.74 -2.93
C MET A 111 -4.54 -8.18 -3.13
N THR A 112 -3.57 -9.07 -3.35
CA THR A 112 -3.82 -10.51 -3.37
C THR A 112 -4.03 -10.95 -1.93
N CYS A 113 -5.28 -11.18 -1.52
CA CYS A 113 -5.51 -12.07 -0.39
C CYS A 113 -5.32 -13.48 -0.91
N GLU A 114 -4.34 -14.22 -0.40
CA GLU A 114 -4.37 -15.67 -0.48
C GLU A 114 -5.63 -16.12 0.24
N ALA A 115 -6.69 -16.33 -0.54
CA ALA A 115 -7.88 -16.99 -0.08
C ALA A 115 -7.51 -18.46 0.12
N GLU A 116 -6.92 -18.77 1.28
CA GLU A 116 -7.09 -20.11 1.82
C GLU A 116 -8.59 -20.27 2.07
N GLU A 117 -9.26 -20.98 1.17
CA GLU A 117 -10.50 -21.70 1.45
C GLU A 117 -10.22 -22.81 2.49
N THR A 118 -9.70 -22.45 3.65
CA THR A 118 -9.71 -23.32 4.81
C THR A 118 -11.08 -23.16 5.43
N SER A 119 -11.98 -24.08 5.08
CA SER A 119 -13.25 -24.31 5.76
C SER A 119 -13.07 -24.16 7.27
N LEU A 120 -13.49 -23.00 7.80
CA LEU A 120 -13.45 -22.71 9.23
C LEU A 120 -14.52 -23.55 9.92
N GLU A 121 -14.13 -24.72 10.41
CA GLU A 121 -14.67 -25.15 11.70
C GLU A 121 -14.40 -24.02 12.72
N PRO A 122 -15.27 -23.81 13.73
CA PRO A 122 -15.11 -22.74 14.70
C PRO A 122 -13.77 -22.89 15.44
N SER A 123 -12.76 -22.21 14.90
CA SER A 123 -11.40 -22.24 15.40
C SER A 123 -11.39 -21.55 16.76
N LYS A 124 -10.98 -22.30 17.79
CA LYS A 124 -10.74 -21.79 19.13
C LYS A 124 -9.88 -20.54 19.04
N ALA A 125 -10.21 -19.54 19.86
CA ALA A 125 -9.42 -18.32 20.02
C ALA A 125 -7.93 -18.63 20.04
N ALA A 126 -7.17 -18.01 19.13
CA ALA A 126 -5.73 -18.23 19.01
C ALA A 126 -5.06 -17.92 20.37
N THR A 127 -4.54 -18.95 21.01
CA THR A 127 -3.93 -18.91 22.36
C THR A 127 -2.46 -18.47 22.36
N SER A 128 -1.90 -18.14 21.20
CA SER A 128 -0.49 -17.72 21.08
C SER A 128 -0.30 -16.79 19.90
N ALA A 129 0.42 -15.70 20.12
CA ALA A 129 0.94 -14.82 19.08
C ALA A 129 2.47 -14.97 19.03
N VAL A 130 3.04 -15.06 17.83
CA VAL A 130 4.49 -15.09 17.61
C VAL A 130 4.86 -13.82 16.85
N SER A 131 5.84 -13.09 17.37
CA SER A 131 6.45 -11.93 16.71
C SER A 131 7.94 -12.19 16.54
N PHE A 132 8.47 -11.85 15.37
CA PHE A 132 9.88 -12.01 15.03
C PHE A 132 10.53 -10.64 14.87
N ILE A 133 11.70 -10.47 15.47
CA ILE A 133 12.58 -9.32 15.26
C ILE A 133 13.94 -9.87 14.84
N HIS A 134 14.41 -9.44 13.67
CA HIS A 134 15.70 -9.83 13.09
C HIS A 134 16.62 -8.61 12.97
N LEU A 135 17.89 -8.76 13.31
CA LEU A 135 18.89 -7.69 13.33
C LEU A 135 20.15 -8.16 12.57
N GLU A 136 20.70 -7.34 11.67
CA GLU A 136 21.94 -7.62 10.93
C GLU A 136 22.96 -6.48 11.13
N GLU A 137 24.26 -6.74 11.01
CA GLU A 137 25.32 -5.73 11.01
C GLU A 137 26.05 -5.73 9.64
N ASP A 138 26.05 -4.61 8.92
CA ASP A 138 26.97 -4.39 7.80
C ASP A 138 27.58 -2.98 7.89
N LYS A 139 28.91 -2.92 8.05
CA LYS A 139 29.69 -1.66 8.12
C LYS A 139 29.74 -0.88 6.80
N ARG A 140 29.15 -1.38 5.70
CA ARG A 140 29.16 -0.73 4.37
C ARG A 140 27.83 -0.15 3.94
N TYR A 141 26.74 -0.43 4.65
CA TYR A 141 25.41 0.01 4.26
C TYR A 141 25.03 1.32 4.99
N PHE A 142 25.19 2.45 4.28
CA PHE A 142 24.32 3.60 4.55
C PHE A 142 22.89 3.17 4.19
N PRO A 143 21.88 3.43 5.03
CA PRO A 143 20.55 2.81 4.88
C PRO A 143 19.93 3.22 3.54
N GLN A 144 19.87 2.27 2.61
CA GLN A 144 19.16 2.39 1.33
C GLN A 144 18.11 1.28 1.13
N ALA A 145 17.89 0.41 2.12
CA ALA A 145 16.88 -0.64 2.00
C ALA A 145 15.46 -0.08 2.20
N GLN A 146 14.71 0.03 1.09
CA GLN A 146 13.27 0.25 1.08
C GLN A 146 12.54 -1.10 1.30
N LEU A 147 12.45 -1.61 2.54
CA LEU A 147 11.73 -2.86 2.82
C LEU A 147 10.79 -2.76 4.03
N GLU A 148 9.65 -3.45 3.91
CA GLU A 148 8.38 -3.33 4.67
C GLU A 148 8.32 -4.00 6.07
N ILE A 149 9.44 -4.31 6.72
CA ILE A 149 9.42 -4.97 8.06
C ILE A 149 9.83 -3.93 9.13
N PRO A 150 9.33 -3.98 10.38
CA PRO A 150 9.81 -3.08 11.42
C PRO A 150 11.23 -3.47 11.86
N TRP A 151 12.23 -3.00 11.12
CA TRP A 151 13.63 -3.07 11.50
C TRP A 151 13.92 -1.94 12.49
N LEU A 152 14.44 -2.28 13.67
CA LEU A 152 15.03 -1.29 14.57
C LEU A 152 16.55 -1.35 14.44
N TRP A 153 17.14 -0.28 13.89
CA TRP A 153 18.58 -0.11 13.80
C TRP A 153 19.08 0.76 14.95
N ALA A 154 19.93 0.22 15.83
CA ALA A 154 20.53 0.98 16.93
C ALA A 154 22.03 0.62 17.09
N PRO A 155 22.96 1.56 16.86
CA PRO A 155 24.37 1.31 17.12
C PRO A 155 24.65 1.28 18.63
N LEU A 156 25.40 0.28 19.11
CA LEU A 156 25.99 0.26 20.46
C LEU A 156 27.50 0.34 20.39
N TYR A 157 28.08 1.31 21.08
CA TYR A 157 29.51 1.42 21.28
C TYR A 157 29.84 1.18 22.75
N ALA A 158 30.71 0.22 23.02
CA ALA A 158 31.07 -0.11 24.40
C ALA A 158 31.80 1.06 25.09
N PRO A 159 31.55 1.30 26.40
CA PRO A 159 30.51 0.68 27.20
C PRO A 159 29.13 1.34 26.96
N ALA A 160 28.13 0.56 26.58
CA ALA A 160 26.76 1.05 26.38
C ALA A 160 25.73 0.06 26.91
N THR A 161 24.53 0.59 27.20
CA THR A 161 23.35 -0.19 27.56
C THR A 161 22.23 0.23 26.62
N LEU A 162 21.53 -0.75 26.03
CA LEU A 162 20.35 -0.52 25.20
C LEU A 162 19.10 -0.94 25.96
N THR A 163 18.12 -0.05 26.04
CA THR A 163 16.79 -0.35 26.57
C THR A 163 15.78 -0.21 25.45
N LEU A 164 15.05 -1.28 25.15
CA LEU A 164 14.00 -1.30 24.14
C LEU A 164 12.65 -1.50 24.83
N THR A 165 11.69 -0.63 24.52
CA THR A 165 10.32 -0.76 24.99
C THR A 165 9.46 -1.32 23.86
N VAL A 166 8.90 -2.51 24.06
CA VAL A 166 7.95 -3.12 23.12
C VAL A 166 6.54 -2.87 23.63
N GLY A 167 5.76 -2.09 22.88
CA GLY A 167 4.34 -1.91 23.13
C GLY A 167 3.54 -3.06 22.54
N LEU A 168 2.79 -3.79 23.37
CA LEU A 168 1.78 -4.73 22.89
C LEU A 168 0.50 -3.93 22.64
N THR A 169 -0.08 -4.04 21.44
CA THR A 169 -1.27 -3.27 21.06
C THR A 169 -2.53 -3.73 21.80
N ASP A 170 -2.57 -5.01 22.22
CA ASP A 170 -3.70 -5.61 22.90
C ASP A 170 -3.24 -6.50 24.07
N ALA A 171 -4.11 -6.65 25.08
CA ALA A 171 -3.89 -7.57 26.18
C ALA A 171 -4.11 -9.01 25.70
N VAL A 172 -3.02 -9.71 25.37
CA VAL A 172 -3.07 -11.12 25.00
C VAL A 172 -3.19 -11.96 26.28
N PRO A 173 -4.29 -12.70 26.52
CA PRO A 173 -4.37 -13.60 27.66
C PRO A 173 -3.48 -14.82 27.39
N GLY A 174 -2.46 -15.03 28.23
CA GLY A 174 -1.58 -16.19 28.14
C GLY A 174 -0.10 -15.84 28.32
N PRO A 175 0.80 -16.84 28.28
CA PRO A 175 2.23 -16.60 28.33
C PRO A 175 2.70 -15.88 27.06
N ILE A 176 3.50 -14.82 27.25
CA ILE A 176 4.09 -14.04 26.16
C ILE A 176 5.53 -14.52 25.95
N THR A 177 5.85 -14.96 24.74
CA THR A 177 7.22 -15.30 24.35
C THR A 177 7.79 -14.18 23.49
N VAL A 178 8.86 -13.54 23.97
CA VAL A 178 9.63 -12.55 23.21
C VAL A 178 10.93 -13.19 22.75
N THR A 179 11.19 -13.21 21.45
CA THR A 179 12.45 -13.71 20.89
C THR A 179 13.29 -12.53 20.42
N LEU A 180 14.44 -12.35 21.05
CA LEU A 180 15.45 -11.37 20.65
C LEU A 180 16.60 -12.09 19.96
N GLN A 181 16.90 -11.72 18.71
CA GLN A 181 18.11 -12.16 18.01
C GLN A 181 19.09 -10.99 17.95
N LEU A 182 20.16 -11.08 18.74
CA LEU A 182 21.25 -10.11 18.77
C LEU A 182 22.42 -10.62 17.94
N TRP A 183 22.92 -9.78 17.03
CA TRP A 183 24.17 -10.02 16.32
C TRP A 183 25.13 -8.90 16.70
N SER A 184 26.36 -9.27 17.04
CA SER A 184 27.42 -8.34 17.42
C SER A 184 28.75 -8.80 16.86
N TYR A 185 29.53 -7.89 16.31
CA TYR A 185 30.93 -8.11 15.99
C TYR A 185 31.84 -7.23 16.86
N THR A 186 32.88 -7.84 17.44
CA THR A 186 33.95 -7.15 18.17
C THR A 186 35.24 -7.28 17.38
N ASP A 187 35.93 -6.17 17.10
CA ASP A 187 37.30 -6.18 16.57
C ASP A 187 38.33 -6.63 17.63
#